data_AF-A0A162IK58-F1
#
_entry.id   AF-A0A162IK58-F1
#
_cell.length_a   1.000
_cell.length_b   1.000
_cell.length_c   1.000
_cell.angle_alpha   90.00
_cell.angle_beta   90.00
_cell.angle_gamma   90.00
#
_symmetry.space_group_name_H-M   'P 1'
#
loop_
_entity.id
_entity.type
_entity.pdbx_description
1 polymer ?
#
loop_
_entity_poly.entity_id
_entity_poly.type
_entity_poly.pdbx_seq_one_letter_code
_entity_poly.pdbx_strand_id
1 'polypeptide(L)'
;MEDTATDIHNRRRPSAAEQAQAHEEKAAIHERTETDSAQRTILYLAYGSNLAAKNFIERRGVKPLSQVNVLVPELRLTFDQPGFPYLEPCFATTEFRDPDGDDLVTGPGGNEEEYEEANKLLSTAAAKTPWRKPLVGVAYEVTPADYRGIIRTEGGGLAYRDVVVDCYPFPDDYTPDQPVPMHPEKYAKPFRAHSLLSFSTALKVINYEDKRHTGHSESVELLPGSEAPNKMWMKALRPQKGKSQPSERYKKLLVTGAAEHSLPDEWQEYLKSVQAYNITSVRQKIARFIVLTSMVPVEITVFSLIYSLADEKGQSPKWRASSTSSNAGANAESPFYLTLTASVATAVAAGSGAWYFYLYGPEAHAMTPAEEGLHPTHYPWEHMKWTKSFDHQALRRGFQVYREVCAACHSLSRVPWRSFVGTIATVDEMKAMAEENEYDTEPNDQGDIEKRPGKLSDYIPGPYKNEEAAKAANNGALPPDLSLIVKARHGGCDYIFNLLTGYPDEQPAGANTQEGLNFNPYFPGTGTPESKK
;
A
#
# COMPACT_ATOMS: atom_id res chain seq x y z
N MET A 1 25.14 57.88 -17.62
CA MET A 1 24.99 57.80 -19.09
C MET A 1 24.67 56.34 -19.40
N GLU A 2 23.52 55.84 -18.96
CA GLU A 2 22.16 56.06 -19.51
C GLU A 2 21.87 55.17 -20.73
N ASP A 3 20.68 54.58 -20.68
CA ASP A 3 19.84 54.06 -21.77
C ASP A 3 20.05 52.61 -22.29
N THR A 4 19.55 51.65 -21.51
CA THR A 4 18.90 50.44 -22.04
C THR A 4 17.59 50.16 -21.30
N ALA A 5 16.66 51.12 -21.31
CA ALA A 5 15.34 50.97 -20.72
C ALA A 5 14.25 51.70 -21.53
N THR A 6 14.17 51.47 -22.84
CA THR A 6 13.08 52.01 -23.67
C THR A 6 12.89 51.23 -24.97
N ASP A 7 12.37 50.00 -24.93
CA ASP A 7 11.64 49.43 -26.09
C ASP A 7 10.63 48.31 -25.73
N ILE A 8 9.80 48.53 -24.70
CA ILE A 8 8.67 47.65 -24.37
C ILE A 8 7.32 48.34 -24.65
N HIS A 9 7.32 49.50 -25.32
CA HIS A 9 6.10 50.31 -25.52
C HIS A 9 5.62 50.46 -26.96
N ASN A 10 6.06 49.59 -27.88
CA ASN A 10 5.56 49.61 -29.26
C ASN A 10 5.02 48.27 -29.78
N ARG A 11 4.33 47.48 -28.94
CA ARG A 11 3.47 46.40 -29.43
C ARG A 11 2.08 46.93 -29.73
N ARG A 12 1.79 47.14 -31.01
CA ARG A 12 0.46 47.49 -31.53
C ARG A 12 -0.59 46.50 -30.99
N ARG A 13 -1.65 47.01 -30.36
CA ARG A 13 -2.80 46.18 -29.94
C ARG A 13 -3.45 45.59 -31.20
N PRO A 14 -3.68 44.26 -31.25
CA PRO A 14 -4.37 43.66 -32.38
C PRO A 14 -5.79 44.24 -32.48
N SER A 15 -6.18 44.58 -33.70
CA SER A 15 -7.50 45.13 -34.03
C SER A 15 -8.61 44.13 -33.71
N ALA A 16 -9.83 44.63 -33.54
CA ALA A 16 -10.99 43.78 -33.25
C ALA A 16 -11.21 42.68 -34.32
N ALA A 17 -10.82 42.95 -35.57
CA ALA A 17 -10.90 41.98 -36.67
C ALA A 17 -9.85 40.86 -36.53
N GLU A 18 -8.61 41.20 -36.12
CA GLU A 18 -7.56 40.21 -35.88
C GLU A 18 -7.88 39.33 -34.66
N GLN A 19 -8.52 39.90 -33.64
CA GLN A 19 -8.98 39.13 -32.46
C GLN A 19 -10.15 38.20 -32.81
N ALA A 20 -11.08 38.65 -33.67
CA ALA A 20 -12.18 37.82 -34.15
C ALA A 20 -11.67 36.64 -35.00
N GLN A 21 -10.73 36.88 -35.91
CA GLN A 21 -10.09 35.82 -36.70
C GLN A 21 -9.33 34.82 -35.82
N ALA A 22 -8.58 35.28 -34.82
CA ALA A 22 -7.91 34.37 -33.87
C ALA A 22 -8.90 33.52 -33.05
N HIS A 23 -10.10 34.06 -32.76
CA HIS A 23 -11.14 33.34 -32.04
C HIS A 23 -11.83 32.29 -32.93
N GLU A 24 -12.06 32.63 -34.20
CA GLU A 24 -12.65 31.76 -35.22
C GLU A 24 -11.67 30.65 -35.64
N GLU A 25 -10.38 30.96 -35.75
CA GLU A 25 -9.32 29.98 -35.98
C GLU A 25 -9.16 29.02 -34.80
N LYS A 26 -9.23 29.53 -33.55
CA LYS A 26 -9.26 28.67 -32.36
C LYS A 26 -10.49 27.77 -32.32
N ALA A 27 -11.67 28.29 -32.70
CA ALA A 27 -12.89 27.49 -32.77
C ALA A 27 -12.78 26.40 -33.84
N ALA A 28 -12.24 26.72 -35.03
CA ALA A 28 -12.03 25.77 -36.11
C ALA A 28 -10.91 24.74 -35.83
N ILE A 29 -9.91 25.10 -35.01
CA ILE A 29 -8.92 24.14 -34.50
C ILE A 29 -9.57 23.23 -33.47
N HIS A 30 -10.39 23.76 -32.56
CA HIS A 30 -11.12 22.96 -31.58
C HIS A 30 -12.07 21.95 -32.24
N GLU A 31 -12.84 22.40 -33.24
CA GLU A 31 -13.76 21.58 -34.02
C GLU A 31 -13.04 20.51 -34.86
N ARG A 32 -11.87 20.84 -35.44
CA ARG A 32 -11.00 19.84 -36.11
C ARG A 32 -10.39 18.83 -35.13
N THR A 33 -10.08 19.25 -33.91
CA THR A 33 -9.54 18.36 -32.87
C THR A 33 -10.63 17.44 -32.31
N GLU A 34 -11.86 17.93 -32.17
CA GLU A 34 -13.01 17.12 -31.74
C GLU A 34 -13.42 16.10 -32.81
N THR A 35 -13.42 16.48 -34.09
CA THR A 35 -13.74 15.56 -35.21
C THR A 35 -12.68 14.47 -35.40
N ASP A 36 -11.39 14.76 -35.22
CA ASP A 36 -10.31 13.76 -35.25
C ASP A 36 -10.34 12.84 -34.00
N SER A 37 -10.77 13.35 -32.85
CA SER A 37 -10.97 12.54 -31.63
C SER A 37 -12.17 11.60 -31.70
N ALA A 38 -13.20 11.94 -32.50
CA ALA A 38 -14.39 11.13 -32.68
C ALA A 38 -14.15 9.88 -33.54
N GLN A 39 -13.07 9.85 -34.33
CA GLN A 39 -12.69 8.69 -35.16
C GLN A 39 -11.75 7.69 -34.45
N ARG A 40 -11.19 8.03 -33.29
CA ARG A 40 -10.30 7.12 -32.53
C ARG A 40 -11.11 6.26 -31.57
N THR A 41 -11.02 4.95 -31.71
CA THR A 41 -11.59 3.96 -30.78
C THR A 41 -10.62 3.69 -29.63
N ILE A 42 -11.13 3.19 -28.51
CA ILE A 42 -10.35 2.87 -27.32
C ILE A 42 -10.48 1.38 -27.04
N LEU A 43 -9.34 0.69 -26.85
CA LEU A 43 -9.32 -0.68 -26.37
C LEU A 43 -9.41 -0.67 -24.85
N TYR A 44 -10.46 -1.29 -24.30
CA TYR A 44 -10.73 -1.40 -22.88
C TYR A 44 -10.71 -2.86 -22.44
N LEU A 45 -9.80 -3.19 -21.53
CA LEU A 45 -9.76 -4.49 -20.87
C LEU A 45 -10.88 -4.58 -19.82
N ALA A 46 -11.88 -5.39 -20.12
CA ALA A 46 -12.90 -5.81 -19.18
C ALA A 46 -12.50 -7.08 -18.44
N TYR A 47 -12.79 -7.09 -17.14
CA TYR A 47 -12.73 -8.24 -16.27
C TYR A 47 -13.85 -8.17 -15.22
N GLY A 48 -14.01 -9.23 -14.42
CA GLY A 48 -15.00 -9.25 -13.35
C GLY A 48 -16.42 -8.99 -13.85
N SER A 49 -17.11 -8.03 -13.23
CA SER A 49 -18.51 -7.70 -13.57
C SER A 49 -18.71 -7.05 -14.94
N ASN A 50 -17.64 -6.65 -15.63
CA ASN A 50 -17.70 -6.00 -16.94
C ASN A 50 -17.72 -6.99 -18.10
N LEU A 51 -17.47 -8.26 -17.81
CA LEU A 51 -17.62 -9.35 -18.78
C LEU A 51 -19.09 -9.69 -19.05
N ALA A 52 -19.99 -9.41 -18.11
CA ALA A 52 -21.39 -9.79 -18.25
C ALA A 52 -22.16 -8.75 -19.07
N ALA A 53 -22.80 -9.18 -20.16
CA ALA A 53 -23.59 -8.35 -21.06
C ALA A 53 -24.67 -7.55 -20.30
N LYS A 54 -25.32 -8.18 -19.32
CA LYS A 54 -26.30 -7.52 -18.42
C LYS A 54 -25.74 -6.26 -17.75
N ASN A 55 -24.47 -6.26 -17.37
CA ASN A 55 -23.86 -5.13 -16.68
C ASN A 55 -23.14 -4.18 -17.63
N PHE A 56 -22.53 -4.69 -18.68
CA PHE A 56 -21.75 -3.88 -19.62
C PHE A 56 -22.64 -3.21 -20.67
N ILE A 57 -23.58 -3.96 -21.26
CA ILE A 57 -24.47 -3.48 -22.30
C ILE A 57 -25.75 -2.90 -21.69
N GLU A 58 -26.52 -3.67 -20.92
CA GLU A 58 -27.85 -3.22 -20.48
C GLU A 58 -27.77 -2.11 -19.43
N ARG A 59 -26.95 -2.31 -18.39
CA ARG A 59 -26.88 -1.37 -17.25
C ARG A 59 -26.05 -0.12 -17.54
N ARG A 60 -24.95 -0.25 -18.30
CA ARG A 60 -24.05 0.88 -18.60
C ARG A 60 -24.30 1.50 -19.97
N GLY A 61 -25.06 0.85 -20.85
CA GLY A 61 -25.35 1.34 -22.19
C GLY A 61 -24.17 1.27 -23.16
N VAL A 62 -23.10 0.55 -22.82
CA VAL A 62 -21.91 0.44 -23.67
C VAL A 62 -22.19 -0.49 -24.84
N LYS A 63 -21.81 -0.06 -26.04
CA LYS A 63 -21.92 -0.85 -27.27
C LYS A 63 -20.52 -1.15 -27.81
N PRO A 64 -19.92 -2.31 -27.47
CA PRO A 64 -18.62 -2.67 -28.01
C PRO A 64 -18.69 -2.80 -29.54
N LEU A 65 -17.70 -2.22 -30.22
CA LEU A 65 -17.53 -2.24 -31.67
C LEU A 65 -16.91 -3.57 -32.13
N SER A 66 -15.95 -4.05 -31.35
CA SER A 66 -15.32 -5.35 -31.49
C SER A 66 -14.88 -5.85 -30.11
N GLN A 67 -14.53 -7.14 -30.02
CA GLN A 67 -14.07 -7.75 -28.78
C GLN A 67 -13.09 -8.89 -29.07
N VAL A 68 -12.11 -9.09 -28.18
CA VAL A 68 -11.19 -10.22 -28.26
C VAL A 68 -10.90 -10.75 -26.85
N ASN A 69 -10.91 -12.06 -26.68
CA ASN A 69 -10.54 -12.70 -25.42
C ASN A 69 -9.02 -12.57 -25.24
N VAL A 70 -8.57 -12.22 -24.04
CA VAL A 70 -7.17 -11.92 -23.77
C VAL A 70 -6.67 -12.48 -22.44
N LEU A 71 -5.36 -12.66 -22.37
CA LEU A 71 -4.58 -12.97 -21.19
C LEU A 71 -3.71 -11.77 -20.81
N VAL A 72 -3.64 -11.49 -19.51
CA VAL A 72 -2.74 -10.46 -18.98
C VAL A 72 -1.79 -11.12 -17.97
N PRO A 73 -0.57 -11.48 -18.38
CA PRO A 73 0.36 -12.25 -17.54
C PRO A 73 0.82 -11.48 -16.30
N GLU A 74 0.85 -10.15 -16.36
CA GLU A 74 1.26 -9.30 -15.24
C GLU A 74 0.22 -9.20 -14.12
N LEU A 75 -1.04 -9.58 -14.36
CA LEU A 75 -2.15 -9.39 -13.41
C LEU A 75 -2.82 -10.72 -13.05
N ARG A 76 -3.41 -10.79 -11.85
CA ARG A 76 -4.37 -11.84 -11.46
C ARG A 76 -5.62 -11.23 -10.83
N LEU A 77 -6.72 -11.97 -10.87
CA LEU A 77 -7.99 -11.57 -10.25
C LEU A 77 -7.99 -11.82 -8.74
N THR A 78 -8.51 -10.85 -7.99
CA THR A 78 -8.74 -10.92 -6.55
C THR A 78 -10.12 -10.40 -6.20
N PHE A 79 -10.56 -10.63 -4.96
CA PHE A 79 -11.87 -10.19 -4.45
C PHE A 79 -11.72 -9.23 -3.26
N ASP A 80 -10.60 -8.51 -3.16
CA ASP A 80 -10.29 -7.63 -2.03
C ASP A 80 -10.76 -6.18 -2.21
N GLN A 81 -11.54 -5.89 -3.26
CA GLN A 81 -12.20 -4.60 -3.39
C GLN A 81 -13.40 -4.54 -2.43
N PRO A 82 -13.43 -3.61 -1.47
CA PRO A 82 -14.56 -3.51 -0.55
C PRO A 82 -15.83 -3.08 -1.29
N GLY A 83 -16.96 -3.65 -0.87
CA GLY A 83 -18.28 -3.26 -1.34
C GLY A 83 -19.23 -2.94 -0.18
N PHE A 84 -20.54 -3.01 -0.43
CA PHE A 84 -21.56 -2.70 0.58
C PHE A 84 -21.74 -3.86 1.56
N PRO A 85 -21.50 -3.65 2.88
CA PRO A 85 -21.66 -4.71 3.87
C PRO A 85 -23.04 -5.37 3.83
N TYR A 86 -23.09 -6.69 4.01
CA TYR A 86 -24.30 -7.52 3.99
C TYR A 86 -25.14 -7.55 2.70
N LEU A 87 -24.78 -6.76 1.70
CA LEU A 87 -25.43 -6.73 0.39
C LEU A 87 -24.48 -7.26 -0.70
N GLU A 88 -23.36 -6.58 -0.86
CA GLU A 88 -22.30 -6.86 -1.82
C GLU A 88 -20.95 -6.61 -1.15
N PRO A 89 -20.53 -7.48 -0.21
CA PRO A 89 -19.46 -7.16 0.74
C PRO A 89 -18.09 -6.92 0.07
N CYS A 90 -17.84 -7.53 -1.07
CA CYS A 90 -16.66 -7.27 -1.87
C CYS A 90 -16.90 -7.52 -3.37
N PHE A 91 -16.04 -6.93 -4.19
CA PHE A 91 -16.07 -7.00 -5.66
C PHE A 91 -14.74 -7.53 -6.19
N ALA A 92 -14.75 -7.95 -7.46
CA ALA A 92 -13.54 -8.36 -8.15
C ALA A 92 -12.64 -7.15 -8.45
N THR A 93 -11.34 -7.35 -8.33
CA THR A 93 -10.28 -6.42 -8.69
C THR A 93 -9.05 -7.20 -9.13
N THR A 94 -7.95 -6.52 -9.38
CA THR A 94 -6.72 -7.11 -9.91
C THR A 94 -5.51 -6.72 -9.06
N GLU A 95 -4.54 -7.62 -8.98
CA GLU A 95 -3.23 -7.36 -8.40
C GLU A 95 -2.11 -7.85 -9.33
N PHE A 96 -0.93 -7.24 -9.22
CA PHE A 96 0.25 -7.71 -9.94
C PHE A 96 0.66 -9.11 -9.48
N ARG A 97 1.00 -9.96 -10.45
CA ARG A 97 1.58 -11.28 -10.23
C ARG A 97 3.08 -11.15 -9.99
N ASP A 98 3.60 -12.06 -9.18
CA ASP A 98 5.04 -12.26 -8.97
C ASP A 98 5.36 -13.63 -9.56
N PRO A 99 5.88 -13.71 -10.80
CA PRO A 99 6.11 -14.99 -11.48
C PRO A 99 7.00 -15.91 -10.65
N ASP A 100 8.11 -15.40 -10.10
CA ASP A 100 9.09 -16.17 -9.33
C ASP A 100 8.53 -16.66 -7.98
N GLY A 101 7.63 -15.88 -7.36
CA GLY A 101 6.99 -16.24 -6.09
C GLY A 101 5.77 -17.16 -6.22
N ASP A 102 5.08 -17.12 -7.36
CA ASP A 102 4.02 -18.08 -7.72
C ASP A 102 4.61 -19.40 -8.25
N ASP A 103 5.85 -19.39 -8.76
CA ASP A 103 6.64 -20.55 -9.18
C ASP A 103 7.33 -21.32 -8.03
N LEU A 104 7.22 -20.92 -6.76
CA LEU A 104 7.88 -21.63 -5.63
C LEU A 104 7.27 -23.02 -5.30
N VAL A 105 6.25 -23.48 -6.04
CA VAL A 105 5.84 -24.90 -6.09
C VAL A 105 6.48 -25.63 -7.27
N THR A 106 6.92 -24.89 -8.30
CA THR A 106 7.65 -25.37 -9.48
C THR A 106 9.11 -24.97 -9.36
N GLY A 107 9.88 -25.72 -8.56
CA GLY A 107 11.34 -25.61 -8.61
C GLY A 107 11.89 -25.83 -10.04
N PRO A 108 13.19 -25.59 -10.30
CA PRO A 108 13.79 -25.60 -11.64
C PRO A 108 13.90 -27.00 -12.30
N GLY A 109 12.98 -27.92 -12.02
CA GLY A 109 12.96 -29.29 -12.53
C GLY A 109 11.66 -30.07 -12.34
N GLY A 110 10.52 -29.43 -12.02
CA GLY A 110 9.23 -30.12 -11.91
C GLY A 110 8.66 -30.48 -13.29
N ASN A 111 8.27 -31.74 -13.49
CA ASN A 111 7.66 -32.20 -14.75
C ASN A 111 6.22 -31.65 -14.90
N GLU A 112 5.74 -31.48 -16.13
CA GLU A 112 4.37 -31.00 -16.42
C GLU A 112 3.28 -31.91 -15.78
N GLU A 113 3.60 -33.19 -15.54
CA GLU A 113 2.70 -34.16 -14.90
C GLU A 113 2.53 -33.93 -13.38
N GLU A 114 3.58 -33.59 -12.61
CA GLU A 114 3.45 -33.20 -11.19
C GLU A 114 2.64 -31.91 -11.03
N TYR A 115 2.76 -31.00 -12.00
CA TYR A 115 1.97 -29.77 -12.03
C TYR A 115 0.48 -30.06 -12.25
N GLU A 116 0.13 -30.94 -13.20
CA GLU A 116 -1.25 -31.38 -13.40
C GLU A 116 -1.81 -32.11 -12.17
N GLU A 117 -1.00 -32.96 -11.52
CA GLU A 117 -1.42 -33.71 -10.34
C GLU A 117 -1.57 -32.83 -9.08
N ALA A 118 -0.66 -31.85 -8.87
CA ALA A 118 -0.79 -30.86 -7.82
C ALA A 118 -2.01 -29.94 -8.04
N ASN A 119 -2.29 -29.53 -9.27
CA ASN A 119 -3.49 -28.75 -9.60
C ASN A 119 -4.77 -29.58 -9.46
N LYS A 120 -4.74 -30.88 -9.76
CA LYS A 120 -5.86 -31.80 -9.52
C LYS A 120 -6.11 -32.01 -8.02
N LEU A 121 -5.06 -32.09 -7.21
CA LEU A 121 -5.17 -32.15 -5.75
C LEU A 121 -5.66 -30.83 -5.14
N LEU A 122 -5.19 -29.69 -5.67
CA LEU A 122 -5.64 -28.35 -5.27
C LEU A 122 -7.08 -28.05 -5.72
N SER A 123 -7.51 -28.56 -6.88
CA SER A 123 -8.89 -28.43 -7.36
C SER A 123 -9.87 -29.29 -6.54
N THR A 124 -9.41 -30.41 -5.97
CA THR A 124 -10.19 -31.19 -4.99
C THR A 124 -10.21 -30.56 -3.58
N ALA A 125 -9.23 -29.74 -3.23
CA ALA A 125 -9.19 -28.93 -1.99
C ALA A 125 -9.91 -27.58 -2.15
N ALA A 126 -11.06 -27.59 -2.81
CA ALA A 126 -11.88 -26.45 -3.20
C ALA A 126 -12.47 -25.66 -2.01
N ALA A 127 -11.61 -24.92 -1.31
CA ALA A 127 -11.93 -23.77 -0.47
C ALA A 127 -10.63 -23.23 0.13
N LYS A 128 -10.07 -22.12 -0.40
CA LYS A 128 -9.15 -21.14 0.24
C LYS A 128 -7.96 -20.67 -0.64
N THR A 129 -7.70 -21.25 -1.81
CA THR A 129 -6.51 -20.89 -2.61
C THR A 129 -6.79 -19.77 -3.63
N PRO A 130 -5.89 -18.78 -3.77
CA PRO A 130 -6.02 -17.69 -4.75
C PRO A 130 -5.72 -18.18 -6.19
N TRP A 131 -6.30 -17.53 -7.20
CA TRP A 131 -5.93 -17.77 -8.61
C TRP A 131 -4.46 -17.40 -8.85
N ARG A 132 -3.68 -18.30 -9.44
CA ARG A 132 -2.24 -18.10 -9.67
C ARG A 132 -1.82 -17.95 -11.13
N LYS A 133 -2.74 -18.16 -12.07
CA LYS A 133 -2.49 -18.00 -13.51
C LYS A 133 -2.71 -16.55 -13.96
N PRO A 134 -2.37 -16.18 -15.22
CA PRO A 134 -2.70 -14.87 -15.77
C PRO A 134 -4.18 -14.50 -15.60
N LEU A 135 -4.45 -13.20 -15.55
CA LEU A 135 -5.82 -12.69 -15.60
C LEU A 135 -6.41 -13.01 -16.98
N VAL A 136 -7.58 -13.65 -16.97
CA VAL A 136 -8.39 -13.87 -18.17
C VAL A 136 -9.41 -12.73 -18.26
N GLY A 137 -9.49 -12.08 -19.42
CA GLY A 137 -10.42 -10.98 -19.66
C GLY A 137 -10.82 -10.85 -21.13
N VAL A 138 -11.51 -9.76 -21.44
CA VAL A 138 -11.94 -9.42 -22.81
C VAL A 138 -11.53 -7.98 -23.09
N ALA A 139 -10.79 -7.74 -24.17
CA ALA A 139 -10.54 -6.40 -24.64
C ALA A 139 -11.68 -6.00 -25.58
N TYR A 140 -12.49 -5.01 -25.16
CA TYR A 140 -13.52 -4.40 -25.99
C TYR A 140 -12.97 -3.17 -26.70
N GLU A 141 -13.27 -3.03 -27.98
CA GLU A 141 -13.14 -1.77 -28.68
C GLU A 141 -14.40 -0.94 -28.43
N VAL A 142 -14.25 0.24 -27.85
CA VAL A 142 -15.35 1.13 -27.46
C VAL A 142 -15.15 2.54 -27.99
N THR A 143 -16.25 3.28 -28.13
CA THR A 143 -16.16 4.70 -28.49
C THR A 143 -15.62 5.52 -27.30
N PRO A 144 -15.01 6.69 -27.55
CA PRO A 144 -14.60 7.59 -26.46
C PRO A 144 -15.74 8.01 -25.54
N ALA A 145 -16.98 8.08 -26.05
CA ALA A 145 -18.17 8.39 -25.27
C ALA A 145 -18.53 7.24 -24.33
N ASP A 146 -18.51 6.00 -24.83
CA ASP A 146 -18.77 4.81 -24.01
C ASP A 146 -17.69 4.64 -22.94
N TYR A 147 -16.42 4.84 -23.29
CA TYR A 147 -15.30 4.76 -22.35
C TYR A 147 -15.43 5.78 -21.21
N ARG A 148 -15.84 7.01 -21.50
CA ARG A 148 -16.19 8.01 -20.48
C ARG A 148 -17.35 7.55 -19.59
N GLY A 149 -18.35 6.88 -20.16
CA GLY A 149 -19.46 6.26 -19.43
C GLY A 149 -18.99 5.16 -18.47
N ILE A 150 -18.03 4.32 -18.90
CA ILE A 150 -17.40 3.30 -18.07
C ILE A 150 -16.71 3.96 -16.87
N ILE A 151 -15.82 4.94 -17.10
CA ILE A 151 -15.11 5.64 -16.01
C ILE A 151 -16.08 6.28 -15.02
N ARG A 152 -17.16 6.92 -15.52
CA ARG A 152 -18.17 7.55 -14.68
C ARG A 152 -18.90 6.55 -13.77
N THR A 153 -19.23 5.38 -14.30
CA THR A 153 -20.06 4.38 -13.59
C THR A 153 -19.27 3.47 -12.65
N GLU A 154 -17.95 3.41 -12.77
CA GLU A 154 -17.08 2.57 -11.94
C GLU A 154 -16.50 3.26 -10.70
N GLY A 155 -16.95 4.47 -10.40
CA GLY A 155 -16.57 5.20 -9.18
C GLY A 155 -15.93 6.57 -9.43
N GLY A 156 -16.18 7.18 -10.60
CA GLY A 156 -15.85 8.58 -10.87
C GLY A 156 -14.36 8.93 -10.76
N GLY A 157 -13.47 7.96 -11.00
CA GLY A 157 -12.01 8.14 -10.90
C GLY A 157 -11.44 8.20 -9.48
N LEU A 158 -12.24 7.97 -8.43
CA LEU A 158 -11.78 7.98 -7.04
C LEU A 158 -11.31 6.60 -6.53
N ALA A 159 -11.92 5.51 -7.03
CA ALA A 159 -11.61 4.14 -6.59
C ALA A 159 -10.64 3.40 -7.53
N TYR A 160 -10.58 3.82 -8.80
CA TYR A 160 -9.79 3.19 -9.85
C TYR A 160 -8.97 4.22 -10.61
N ARG A 161 -7.76 3.83 -11.00
CA ARG A 161 -6.85 4.59 -11.85
C ARG A 161 -6.82 3.91 -13.21
N ASP A 162 -7.01 4.72 -14.25
CA ASP A 162 -6.78 4.25 -15.61
C ASP A 162 -5.30 3.98 -15.83
N VAL A 163 -4.99 2.80 -16.33
CA VAL A 163 -3.64 2.38 -16.72
C VAL A 163 -3.72 1.64 -18.05
N VAL A 164 -2.60 1.58 -18.75
CA VAL A 164 -2.48 0.79 -19.97
C VAL A 164 -1.70 -0.48 -19.66
N VAL A 165 -2.26 -1.63 -20.01
CA VAL A 165 -1.66 -2.96 -19.78
C VAL A 165 -1.50 -3.73 -21.08
N ASP A 166 -0.53 -4.64 -21.09
CA ASP A 166 -0.26 -5.53 -22.22
C ASP A 166 -1.22 -6.73 -22.19
N CYS A 167 -2.04 -6.83 -23.23
CA CYS A 167 -3.02 -7.88 -23.44
C CYS A 167 -2.55 -8.81 -24.56
N TYR A 168 -2.57 -10.11 -24.28
CA TYR A 168 -2.20 -11.13 -25.26
C TYR A 168 -3.48 -11.83 -25.74
N PRO A 169 -3.81 -11.80 -27.04
CA PRO A 169 -4.98 -12.52 -27.55
C PRO A 169 -4.79 -14.02 -27.37
N PHE A 170 -5.90 -14.73 -27.15
CA PHE A 170 -5.89 -16.19 -27.29
C PHE A 170 -5.64 -16.58 -28.76
N PRO A 171 -4.97 -17.73 -29.02
CA PRO A 171 -4.84 -18.27 -30.36
C PRO A 171 -6.20 -18.48 -31.05
N ASP A 172 -6.26 -18.30 -32.37
CA ASP A 172 -7.51 -18.47 -33.14
C ASP A 172 -8.08 -19.90 -33.08
N ASP A 173 -7.22 -20.89 -32.84
CA ASP A 173 -7.54 -22.30 -32.68
C ASP A 173 -7.75 -22.73 -31.22
N TYR A 174 -7.73 -21.78 -30.28
CA TYR A 174 -7.94 -22.05 -28.87
C TYR A 174 -9.38 -22.48 -28.60
N THR A 175 -9.54 -23.59 -27.90
CA THR A 175 -10.85 -24.10 -27.47
C THR A 175 -10.99 -24.01 -25.95
N PRO A 176 -12.19 -23.71 -25.40
CA PRO A 176 -12.36 -23.48 -23.96
C PRO A 176 -11.96 -24.65 -23.06
N ASP A 177 -11.94 -25.89 -23.56
CA ASP A 177 -11.51 -27.09 -22.85
C ASP A 177 -9.99 -27.16 -22.63
N GLN A 178 -9.21 -26.35 -23.36
CA GLN A 178 -7.77 -26.25 -23.17
C GLN A 178 -7.44 -25.50 -21.86
N PRO A 179 -6.33 -25.86 -21.18
CA PRO A 179 -5.93 -25.17 -19.96
C PRO A 179 -5.58 -23.70 -20.22
N VAL A 180 -5.72 -22.85 -19.20
CA VAL A 180 -5.31 -21.43 -19.30
C VAL A 180 -3.79 -21.36 -19.42
N PRO A 181 -3.25 -20.76 -20.51
CA PRO A 181 -1.81 -20.64 -20.71
C PRO A 181 -1.14 -19.73 -19.68
N MET A 182 0.04 -20.14 -19.19
CA MET A 182 0.83 -19.39 -18.21
C MET A 182 1.71 -18.30 -18.84
N HIS A 183 2.22 -18.58 -20.04
CA HIS A 183 3.23 -17.79 -20.74
C HIS A 183 2.74 -17.39 -22.13
N PRO A 184 1.75 -16.49 -22.23
CA PRO A 184 1.22 -16.04 -23.52
C PRO A 184 2.26 -15.38 -24.43
N GLU A 185 3.33 -14.82 -23.85
CA GLU A 185 4.47 -14.24 -24.54
C GLU A 185 5.22 -15.21 -25.46
N LYS A 186 5.06 -16.52 -25.26
CA LYS A 186 5.71 -17.54 -26.09
C LYS A 186 5.03 -17.74 -27.45
N TYR A 187 3.77 -17.36 -27.60
CA TYR A 187 2.98 -17.66 -28.80
C TYR A 187 2.17 -16.49 -29.35
N ALA A 188 1.97 -15.40 -28.61
CA ALA A 188 1.21 -14.23 -29.07
C ALA A 188 2.01 -12.93 -28.87
N LYS A 189 1.80 -11.98 -29.78
CA LYS A 189 2.28 -10.60 -29.61
C LYS A 189 1.26 -9.80 -28.80
N PRO A 190 1.69 -8.99 -27.81
CA PRO A 190 0.77 -8.18 -27.04
C PRO A 190 0.24 -6.98 -27.83
N PHE A 191 -0.93 -6.50 -27.45
CA PHE A 191 -1.42 -5.16 -27.76
C PHE A 191 -1.84 -4.46 -26.48
N ARG A 192 -1.93 -3.13 -26.53
CA ARG A 192 -2.16 -2.29 -25.35
C ARG A 192 -3.65 -1.96 -25.18
N ALA A 193 -4.17 -2.14 -23.98
CA ALA A 193 -5.55 -1.77 -23.64
C ALA A 193 -5.62 -1.01 -22.30
N HIS A 194 -6.57 -0.09 -22.20
CA HIS A 194 -6.89 0.63 -20.98
C HIS A 194 -7.59 -0.30 -19.98
N SER A 195 -7.19 -0.23 -18.72
CA SER A 195 -7.77 -1.00 -17.62
C SER A 195 -7.92 -0.11 -16.40
N LEU A 196 -9.00 -0.31 -15.65
CA LEU A 196 -9.27 0.43 -14.42
C LEU A 196 -8.72 -0.33 -13.22
N LEU A 197 -7.47 -0.06 -12.83
CA LEU A 197 -6.84 -0.71 -11.68
C LEU A 197 -7.27 -0.05 -10.37
N SER A 198 -7.50 -0.83 -9.31
CA SER A 198 -7.75 -0.24 -7.99
C SER A 198 -6.58 0.66 -7.58
N PHE A 199 -6.86 1.76 -6.89
CA PHE A 199 -5.85 2.75 -6.50
C PHE A 199 -4.65 2.12 -5.77
N SER A 200 -4.92 1.12 -4.94
CA SER A 200 -3.91 0.36 -4.20
C SER A 200 -3.02 -0.57 -5.04
N THR A 201 -3.53 -1.09 -6.16
CA THR A 201 -2.72 -1.82 -7.15
C THR A 201 -1.91 -0.82 -7.98
N ALA A 202 -2.50 0.32 -8.35
CA ALA A 202 -1.81 1.40 -9.05
C ALA A 202 -0.67 2.04 -8.22
N LEU A 203 -0.76 2.10 -6.89
CA LEU A 203 0.33 2.56 -6.02
C LEU A 203 1.53 1.60 -6.00
N LYS A 204 1.32 0.30 -6.25
CA LYS A 204 2.43 -0.66 -6.36
C LYS A 204 3.24 -0.44 -7.64
N VAL A 205 2.63 0.09 -8.71
CA VAL A 205 3.31 0.48 -9.96
C VAL A 205 4.43 1.47 -9.69
N ILE A 206 4.17 2.49 -8.87
CA ILE A 206 5.13 3.55 -8.51
C ILE A 206 6.38 2.98 -7.81
N ASN A 207 6.24 1.86 -7.09
CA ASN A 207 7.36 1.21 -6.40
C ASN A 207 7.94 0.00 -7.17
N TYR A 208 7.28 -0.46 -8.24
CA TYR A 208 7.70 -1.62 -9.04
C TYR A 208 8.58 -1.21 -10.24
N GLU A 209 8.41 0.01 -10.76
CA GLU A 209 9.29 0.59 -11.79
C GLU A 209 10.76 0.72 -11.33
N ASP A 210 11.03 0.75 -10.02
CA ASP A 210 12.39 0.85 -9.46
C ASP A 210 13.21 -0.45 -9.57
N LYS A 211 12.59 -1.59 -9.94
CA LYS A 211 13.23 -2.92 -9.94
C LYS A 211 13.54 -3.53 -11.33
N ARG A 212 13.00 -3.01 -12.43
CA ARG A 212 13.29 -3.55 -13.78
C ARG A 212 14.41 -2.77 -14.49
N HIS A 213 15.66 -3.07 -14.14
CA HIS A 213 16.82 -2.81 -15.01
C HIS A 213 16.89 -3.89 -16.12
N THR A 214 15.96 -3.89 -17.07
CA THR A 214 16.08 -4.66 -18.33
C THR A 214 15.47 -3.90 -19.50
N GLY A 215 16.27 -3.02 -20.12
CA GLY A 215 16.40 -2.85 -21.57
C GLY A 215 15.22 -2.55 -22.51
N HIS A 216 13.95 -2.52 -22.10
CA HIS A 216 12.81 -2.10 -22.93
C HIS A 216 12.06 -0.97 -22.22
N SER A 217 12.54 0.24 -22.46
CA SER A 217 11.96 1.48 -21.96
C SER A 217 10.83 1.90 -22.90
N GLU A 218 9.59 1.91 -22.40
CA GLU A 218 8.61 2.96 -22.71
C GLU A 218 7.57 3.01 -21.58
N SER A 219 7.50 4.17 -20.95
CA SER A 219 6.80 4.50 -19.70
C SER A 219 5.31 4.13 -19.66
N VAL A 220 4.84 3.68 -18.49
CA VAL A 220 3.42 3.78 -18.13
C VAL A 220 3.11 5.28 -18.03
N GLU A 221 2.46 5.83 -19.06
CA GLU A 221 2.18 7.27 -19.12
C GLU A 221 1.08 7.63 -18.10
N LEU A 222 1.49 8.18 -16.97
CA LEU A 222 0.60 8.64 -15.90
C LEU A 222 0.02 10.01 -16.29
N LEU A 223 -1.32 10.12 -16.38
CA LEU A 223 -1.97 11.43 -16.49
C LEU A 223 -1.62 12.31 -15.26
N PRO A 224 -1.18 13.56 -15.45
CA PRO A 224 -0.79 14.44 -14.35
C PRO A 224 -2.01 14.96 -13.56
N GLY A 225 -1.96 14.88 -12.23
CA GLY A 225 -2.83 15.70 -11.36
C GLY A 225 -3.74 15.03 -10.32
N SER A 226 -3.56 13.74 -9.97
CA SER A 226 -4.29 13.13 -8.85
C SER A 226 -3.36 12.85 -7.66
N GLU A 227 -3.45 13.65 -6.59
CA GLU A 227 -2.75 13.35 -5.33
C GLU A 227 -3.29 12.05 -4.71
N ALA A 228 -2.38 11.22 -4.20
CA ALA A 228 -2.73 9.96 -3.59
C ALA A 228 -3.35 10.17 -2.20
N PRO A 229 -4.58 9.69 -1.94
CA PRO A 229 -5.13 9.78 -0.61
C PRO A 229 -4.36 8.88 0.38
N ASN A 230 -4.33 9.31 1.65
CA ASN A 230 -3.42 8.85 2.71
C ASN A 230 -3.35 7.30 2.87
N LYS A 231 -2.14 6.72 2.82
CA LYS A 231 -1.88 5.26 2.82
C LYS A 231 -2.49 4.51 4.02
N MET A 232 -2.68 5.19 5.15
CA MET A 232 -3.16 4.58 6.40
C MET A 232 -4.62 4.14 6.34
N TRP A 233 -5.52 4.95 5.76
CA TRP A 233 -6.95 4.64 5.73
C TRP A 233 -7.28 3.56 4.68
N MET A 234 -6.55 3.51 3.56
CA MET A 234 -6.75 2.49 2.53
C MET A 234 -6.33 1.09 2.97
N LYS A 235 -5.27 0.98 3.79
CA LYS A 235 -4.85 -0.31 4.37
C LYS A 235 -5.86 -0.82 5.40
N ALA A 236 -6.57 0.09 6.08
CA ALA A 236 -7.59 -0.24 7.07
C ALA A 236 -8.94 -0.67 6.46
N LEU A 237 -9.24 -0.30 5.21
CA LEU A 237 -10.52 -0.64 4.53
C LEU A 237 -10.46 -1.93 3.68
N ARG A 238 -9.30 -2.59 3.56
CA ARG A 238 -9.20 -3.82 2.76
C ARG A 238 -9.64 -5.05 3.56
N PRO A 239 -10.56 -5.87 3.03
CA PRO A 239 -10.76 -7.23 3.51
C PRO A 239 -9.45 -8.05 3.44
N GLN A 240 -9.22 -8.93 4.42
CA GLN A 240 -8.01 -9.77 4.44
C GLN A 240 -7.92 -10.67 3.21
N LYS A 241 -6.75 -10.70 2.57
CA LYS A 241 -6.46 -11.53 1.39
C LYS A 241 -6.78 -13.00 1.69
N GLY A 242 -7.58 -13.63 0.83
CA GLY A 242 -8.03 -15.03 0.99
C GLY A 242 -9.25 -15.24 1.88
N LYS A 243 -9.77 -14.20 2.56
CA LYS A 243 -11.02 -14.24 3.33
C LYS A 243 -12.16 -13.44 2.70
N SER A 244 -11.92 -12.77 1.58
CA SER A 244 -12.92 -11.98 0.88
C SER A 244 -13.93 -12.89 0.16
N GLN A 245 -15.20 -12.72 0.49
CA GLN A 245 -16.30 -13.52 -0.06
C GLN A 245 -17.25 -12.60 -0.83
N PRO A 246 -17.33 -12.65 -2.17
CA PRO A 246 -18.30 -11.86 -2.92
C PRO A 246 -19.72 -12.36 -2.63
N SER A 247 -20.75 -11.56 -2.91
CA SER A 247 -22.11 -12.08 -2.81
C SER A 247 -22.37 -13.18 -3.84
N GLU A 248 -23.33 -14.06 -3.55
CA GLU A 248 -23.77 -15.08 -4.50
C GLU A 248 -24.32 -14.47 -5.80
N ARG A 249 -25.00 -13.32 -5.72
CA ARG A 249 -25.50 -12.58 -6.89
C ARG A 249 -24.34 -12.12 -7.77
N TYR A 250 -23.32 -11.52 -7.16
CA TYR A 250 -22.17 -10.98 -7.88
C TYR A 250 -21.29 -12.10 -8.45
N LYS A 251 -21.06 -13.17 -7.70
CA LYS A 251 -20.37 -14.37 -8.20
C LYS A 251 -21.04 -14.93 -9.46
N LYS A 252 -22.37 -15.06 -9.47
CA LYS A 252 -23.13 -15.53 -10.65
C LYS A 252 -22.88 -14.67 -11.87
N LEU A 253 -22.85 -13.36 -11.70
CA LEU A 253 -22.58 -12.43 -12.78
C LEU A 253 -21.20 -12.67 -13.42
N LEU A 254 -20.17 -12.92 -12.62
CA LEU A 254 -18.81 -13.22 -13.13
C LEU A 254 -18.79 -14.53 -13.92
N VAL A 255 -19.41 -15.58 -13.38
CA VAL A 255 -19.52 -16.88 -14.06
C VAL A 255 -20.32 -16.75 -15.37
N THR A 256 -21.43 -16.00 -15.35
CA THR A 256 -22.23 -15.75 -16.55
C THR A 256 -21.45 -15.00 -17.61
N GLY A 257 -20.74 -13.91 -17.25
CA GLY A 257 -19.92 -13.18 -18.21
C GLY A 257 -18.80 -14.03 -18.81
N ALA A 258 -18.15 -14.88 -18.01
CA ALA A 258 -17.15 -15.80 -18.53
C ALA A 258 -17.73 -16.81 -19.53
N ALA A 259 -18.92 -17.33 -19.27
CA ALA A 259 -19.62 -18.24 -20.17
C ALA A 259 -20.12 -17.54 -21.46
N GLU A 260 -20.65 -16.32 -21.35
CA GLU A 260 -21.08 -15.50 -22.50
C GLU A 260 -19.96 -15.27 -23.51
N HIS A 261 -18.72 -15.13 -23.01
CA HIS A 261 -17.52 -14.94 -23.83
C HIS A 261 -16.79 -16.24 -24.20
N SER A 262 -17.33 -17.41 -23.84
CA SER A 262 -16.67 -18.71 -24.05
C SER A 262 -15.23 -18.70 -23.53
N LEU A 263 -15.00 -18.12 -22.34
CA LEU A 263 -13.69 -18.14 -21.68
C LEU A 263 -13.34 -19.57 -21.22
N PRO A 264 -12.06 -19.88 -20.96
CA PRO A 264 -11.60 -21.23 -20.63
C PRO A 264 -12.42 -21.89 -19.50
N ASP A 265 -12.68 -23.19 -19.63
CA ASP A 265 -13.47 -23.97 -18.67
C ASP A 265 -12.80 -23.96 -17.30
N GLU A 266 -11.48 -24.07 -17.25
CA GLU A 266 -10.68 -23.94 -16.02
C GLU A 266 -10.94 -22.59 -15.30
N TRP A 267 -11.03 -21.49 -16.07
CA TRP A 267 -11.32 -20.17 -15.52
C TRP A 267 -12.76 -20.09 -14.98
N GLN A 268 -13.71 -20.65 -15.72
CA GLN A 268 -15.10 -20.72 -15.27
C GLN A 268 -15.26 -21.57 -14.00
N GLU A 269 -14.55 -22.70 -13.91
CA GLU A 269 -14.51 -23.57 -12.73
C GLU A 269 -13.91 -22.85 -11.52
N TYR A 270 -12.83 -22.10 -11.72
CA TYR A 270 -12.29 -21.23 -10.69
C TYR A 270 -13.33 -20.22 -10.18
N LEU A 271 -14.00 -19.50 -11.07
CA LEU A 271 -15.04 -18.54 -10.67
C LEU A 271 -16.21 -19.22 -9.93
N LYS A 272 -16.58 -20.45 -10.32
CA LYS A 272 -17.58 -21.27 -9.63
C LYS A 272 -17.09 -21.77 -8.26
N SER A 273 -15.80 -21.98 -8.05
CA SER A 273 -15.24 -22.45 -6.78
C SER A 273 -15.11 -21.34 -5.72
N VAL A 274 -15.12 -20.07 -6.12
CA VAL A 274 -15.06 -18.92 -5.20
C VAL A 274 -16.17 -19.02 -4.13
N GLN A 275 -15.79 -18.94 -2.86
CA GLN A 275 -16.75 -19.01 -1.76
C GLN A 275 -17.60 -17.73 -1.69
N ALA A 276 -18.91 -17.88 -1.84
CA ALA A 276 -19.84 -16.77 -1.71
C ALA A 276 -20.15 -16.46 -0.24
N TYR A 277 -20.40 -15.17 0.02
CA TYR A 277 -20.77 -14.66 1.32
C TYR A 277 -22.11 -15.24 1.78
N ASN A 278 -22.10 -15.85 2.95
CA ASN A 278 -23.31 -16.37 3.59
C ASN A 278 -23.37 -15.94 5.06
N ILE A 279 -24.56 -15.51 5.50
CA ILE A 279 -24.81 -15.13 6.88
C ILE A 279 -25.01 -16.40 7.71
N THR A 280 -24.09 -16.65 8.64
CA THR A 280 -24.06 -17.88 9.44
C THR A 280 -24.66 -17.70 10.84
N SER A 281 -24.81 -16.47 11.32
CA SER A 281 -25.30 -16.21 12.69
C SER A 281 -26.52 -15.29 12.76
N VAL A 282 -27.31 -15.45 13.84
CA VAL A 282 -28.46 -14.57 14.16
C VAL A 282 -27.98 -13.13 14.42
N ARG A 283 -26.82 -12.96 15.07
CA ARG A 283 -26.22 -11.63 15.28
C ARG A 283 -25.93 -10.92 13.96
N GLN A 284 -25.40 -11.63 12.97
CA GLN A 284 -25.19 -11.08 11.62
C GLN A 284 -26.51 -10.73 10.90
N LYS A 285 -27.60 -11.47 11.15
CA LYS A 285 -28.93 -11.12 10.60
C LYS A 285 -29.45 -9.81 11.19
N ILE A 286 -29.30 -9.63 12.50
CA ILE A 286 -29.68 -8.37 13.19
C ILE A 286 -28.79 -7.23 12.68
N ALA A 287 -27.48 -7.44 12.60
CA ALA A 287 -26.54 -6.45 12.07
C ALA A 287 -26.84 -6.06 10.62
N ARG A 288 -27.16 -7.04 9.75
CA ARG A 288 -27.65 -6.77 8.39
C ARG A 288 -28.87 -5.88 8.40
N PHE A 289 -29.87 -6.17 9.24
CA PHE A 289 -31.08 -5.35 9.31
C PHE A 289 -30.75 -3.91 9.73
N ILE A 290 -29.90 -3.73 10.74
CA ILE A 290 -29.49 -2.40 11.20
C ILE A 290 -28.73 -1.66 10.10
N VAL A 291 -27.70 -2.26 9.50
CA VAL A 291 -26.88 -1.63 8.46
C VAL A 291 -27.71 -1.27 7.22
N LEU A 292 -28.56 -2.18 6.75
CA LEU A 292 -29.38 -1.91 5.56
C LEU A 292 -30.45 -0.85 5.80
N THR A 293 -30.94 -0.70 7.03
CA THR A 293 -31.97 0.31 7.35
C THR A 293 -31.38 1.67 7.68
N SER A 294 -30.19 1.73 8.29
CA SER A 294 -29.56 3.00 8.69
C SER A 294 -28.56 3.56 7.67
N MET A 295 -27.72 2.72 7.05
CA MET A 295 -26.61 3.20 6.21
C MET A 295 -26.99 3.31 4.74
N VAL A 296 -27.74 2.34 4.18
CA VAL A 296 -28.06 2.33 2.74
C VAL A 296 -28.82 3.57 2.27
N PRO A 297 -29.84 4.09 2.99
CA PRO A 297 -30.51 5.33 2.58
C PRO A 297 -29.57 6.55 2.53
N VAL A 298 -28.61 6.61 3.47
CA VAL A 298 -27.60 7.69 3.51
C VAL A 298 -26.67 7.57 2.30
N GLU A 299 -26.15 6.38 2.03
CA GLU A 299 -25.29 6.13 0.87
C GLU A 299 -25.99 6.45 -0.45
N ILE A 300 -27.23 5.99 -0.65
CA ILE A 300 -28.02 6.31 -1.86
C ILE A 300 -28.16 7.83 -2.03
N THR A 301 -28.40 8.56 -0.94
CA THR A 301 -28.53 10.01 -0.97
C THR A 301 -27.21 10.68 -1.36
N VAL A 302 -26.10 10.23 -0.79
CA VAL A 302 -24.75 10.74 -1.10
C VAL A 302 -24.38 10.44 -2.55
N PHE A 303 -24.56 9.20 -3.03
CA PHE A 303 -24.26 8.82 -4.41
C PHE A 303 -25.16 9.55 -5.42
N SER A 304 -26.45 9.73 -5.11
CA SER A 304 -27.37 10.49 -5.97
C SER A 304 -26.95 11.97 -6.06
N LEU A 305 -26.51 12.55 -4.95
CA LEU A 305 -25.98 13.91 -4.92
C LEU A 305 -24.66 14.02 -5.70
N ILE A 306 -23.75 13.05 -5.56
CA ILE A 306 -22.50 12.98 -6.33
C ILE A 306 -22.79 12.90 -7.83
N TYR A 307 -23.72 12.03 -8.23
CA TYR A 307 -24.11 11.88 -9.63
C TYR A 307 -24.70 13.16 -10.22
N SER A 308 -25.46 13.90 -9.41
CA SER A 308 -26.04 15.20 -9.76
C SER A 308 -25.01 16.32 -9.89
N LEU A 309 -23.85 16.19 -9.23
CA LEU A 309 -22.80 17.21 -9.18
C LEU A 309 -21.57 16.90 -10.05
N ALA A 310 -21.55 15.77 -10.75
CA ALA A 310 -20.44 15.39 -11.64
C ALA A 310 -20.39 16.31 -12.87
N ASP A 311 -19.18 16.70 -13.29
CA ASP A 311 -18.98 17.52 -14.49
C ASP A 311 -19.19 16.73 -15.79
N GLU A 312 -19.14 17.41 -16.94
CA GLU A 312 -19.32 16.80 -18.27
C GLU A 312 -18.25 15.73 -18.60
N LYS A 313 -17.12 15.73 -17.87
CA LYS A 313 -16.06 14.71 -17.97
C LYS A 313 -16.24 13.56 -16.97
N GLY A 314 -17.31 13.57 -16.18
CA GLY A 314 -17.62 12.55 -15.19
C GLY A 314 -16.82 12.63 -13.89
N GLN A 315 -16.08 13.73 -13.67
CA GLN A 315 -15.30 13.96 -12.45
C GLN A 315 -16.16 14.67 -11.40
N SER A 316 -16.06 14.24 -10.15
CA SER A 316 -16.70 14.95 -9.03
C SER A 316 -15.97 16.27 -8.72
N PRO A 317 -16.64 17.31 -8.19
CA PRO A 317 -16.03 18.61 -7.91
C PRO A 317 -14.80 18.52 -6.98
N LYS A 318 -13.68 19.13 -7.41
CA LYS A 318 -12.35 19.00 -6.77
C LYS A 318 -12.25 19.50 -5.33
N TRP A 319 -13.20 20.30 -4.83
CA TRP A 319 -13.17 20.88 -3.48
C TRP A 319 -13.32 19.85 -2.34
N ARG A 320 -13.50 18.56 -2.65
CA ARG A 320 -13.42 17.46 -1.67
C ARG A 320 -12.12 16.65 -1.66
N ALA A 321 -11.15 16.91 -2.54
CA ALA A 321 -9.77 16.43 -2.28
C ALA A 321 -9.17 17.10 -1.03
N SER A 322 -9.78 18.19 -0.56
CA SER A 322 -9.31 19.01 0.56
C SER A 322 -10.23 18.98 1.79
N SER A 323 -11.30 18.19 1.82
CA SER A 323 -12.24 18.17 2.95
C SER A 323 -11.79 17.26 4.11
N THR A 324 -10.54 17.44 4.55
CA THR A 324 -10.08 17.13 5.92
C THR A 324 -9.33 18.29 6.59
N SER A 325 -9.22 19.46 5.94
CA SER A 325 -8.85 20.69 6.65
C SER A 325 -10.10 21.50 6.95
N SER A 326 -10.53 21.44 8.22
CA SER A 326 -11.44 22.42 8.81
C SER A 326 -10.86 23.82 8.66
N ASN A 327 -11.36 24.59 7.70
CA ASN A 327 -11.43 26.06 7.74
C ASN A 327 -12.17 26.56 6.50
N ALA A 328 -13.49 26.69 6.60
CA ALA A 328 -14.23 27.61 5.76
C ALA A 328 -14.64 28.78 6.65
N GLY A 329 -14.14 29.96 6.29
CA GLY A 329 -14.34 31.20 7.02
C GLY A 329 -15.82 31.53 7.19
N ALA A 330 -16.14 32.06 8.37
CA ALA A 330 -17.43 32.64 8.71
C ALA A 330 -17.79 33.75 7.72
N ASN A 331 -18.99 33.68 7.15
CA ASN A 331 -19.95 34.77 6.97
C ASN A 331 -21.12 34.33 6.07
N ALA A 332 -21.99 33.50 6.62
CA ALA A 332 -23.39 33.38 6.20
C ALA A 332 -24.17 32.81 7.40
N GLU A 333 -25.21 33.50 7.87
CA GLU A 333 -26.12 32.94 8.87
C GLU A 333 -26.85 31.73 8.26
N SER A 334 -26.39 30.54 8.63
CA SER A 334 -27.04 29.27 8.32
C SER A 334 -28.27 29.10 9.23
N PRO A 335 -29.47 28.84 8.70
CA PRO A 335 -30.66 28.61 9.51
C PRO A 335 -30.40 27.52 10.56
N PHE A 336 -30.85 27.71 11.81
CA PHE A 336 -30.60 26.78 12.92
C PHE A 336 -30.89 25.31 12.57
N TYR A 337 -31.94 25.05 11.80
CA TYR A 337 -32.30 23.70 11.33
C TYR A 337 -31.28 23.09 10.37
N LEU A 338 -30.63 23.89 9.52
CA LEU A 338 -29.55 23.44 8.64
C LEU A 338 -28.28 23.10 9.44
N THR A 339 -27.92 23.95 10.40
CA THR A 339 -26.77 23.69 11.30
C THR A 339 -27.02 22.48 12.19
N LEU A 340 -28.24 22.33 12.73
CA LEU A 340 -28.64 21.19 13.55
C LEU A 340 -28.65 19.88 12.74
N THR A 341 -29.23 19.88 11.54
CA THR A 341 -29.25 18.69 10.68
C THR A 341 -27.84 18.31 10.21
N ALA A 342 -27.00 19.28 9.84
CA ALA A 342 -25.60 19.02 9.52
C ALA A 342 -24.82 18.46 10.72
N SER A 343 -25.07 18.98 11.93
CA SER A 343 -24.42 18.51 13.16
C SER A 343 -24.87 17.10 13.55
N VAL A 344 -26.17 16.81 13.44
CA VAL A 344 -26.72 15.46 13.69
C VAL A 344 -26.23 14.48 12.63
N ALA A 345 -26.23 14.86 11.35
CA ALA A 345 -25.70 14.03 10.27
C ALA A 345 -24.20 13.74 10.46
N THR A 346 -23.42 14.73 10.90
CA THR A 346 -21.99 14.56 11.19
C THR A 346 -21.77 13.65 12.39
N ALA A 347 -22.54 13.81 13.47
CA ALA A 347 -22.46 12.95 14.65
C ALA A 347 -22.87 11.51 14.35
N VAL A 348 -23.92 11.32 13.54
CA VAL A 348 -24.36 9.99 13.08
C VAL A 348 -23.33 9.37 12.13
N ALA A 349 -22.74 10.15 11.21
CA ALA A 349 -21.70 9.64 10.31
C ALA A 349 -20.42 9.26 11.07
N ALA A 350 -19.95 10.10 11.99
CA ALA A 350 -18.80 9.80 12.84
C ALA A 350 -19.07 8.61 13.77
N GLY A 351 -20.25 8.58 14.39
CA GLY A 351 -20.68 7.47 15.25
C GLY A 351 -20.83 6.16 14.49
N SER A 352 -21.38 6.19 13.27
CA SER A 352 -21.52 5.01 12.41
C SER A 352 -20.17 4.53 11.89
N GLY A 353 -19.25 5.45 11.55
CA GLY A 353 -17.87 5.12 11.17
C GLY A 353 -17.10 4.46 12.31
N ALA A 354 -17.19 5.01 13.53
CA ALA A 354 -16.59 4.43 14.73
C ALA A 354 -17.20 3.07 15.10
N TRP A 355 -18.52 2.92 14.97
CA TRP A 355 -19.24 1.67 15.24
C TRP A 355 -18.95 0.59 14.19
N TYR A 356 -18.84 0.98 12.92
CA TYR A 356 -18.43 0.10 11.82
C TYR A 356 -16.98 -0.36 12.01
N PHE A 357 -16.08 0.53 12.39
CA PHE A 357 -14.70 0.18 12.74
C PHE A 357 -14.63 -0.76 13.95
N TYR A 358 -15.48 -0.57 14.95
CA TYR A 358 -15.58 -1.47 16.11
C TYR A 358 -16.08 -2.87 15.75
N LEU A 359 -17.03 -3.00 14.82
CA LEU A 359 -17.61 -4.29 14.43
C LEU A 359 -16.85 -5.02 13.31
N TYR A 360 -16.23 -4.29 12.38
CA TYR A 360 -15.64 -4.82 11.14
C TYR A 360 -14.28 -4.24 10.79
N GLY A 361 -13.70 -3.39 11.65
CA GLY A 361 -12.27 -3.14 11.58
C GLY A 361 -11.54 -4.49 11.58
N PRO A 362 -10.32 -4.56 11.00
CA PRO A 362 -9.58 -5.81 10.99
C PRO A 362 -9.60 -6.41 12.39
N GLU A 363 -10.00 -7.69 12.51
CA GLU A 363 -9.64 -8.45 13.69
C GLU A 363 -8.12 -8.27 13.80
N ALA A 364 -7.67 -7.61 14.86
CA ALA A 364 -6.27 -7.65 15.21
C ALA A 364 -5.98 -9.15 15.31
N HIS A 365 -5.26 -9.68 14.32
CA HIS A 365 -4.54 -10.92 14.55
C HIS A 365 -3.61 -10.55 15.67
N ALA A 366 -4.00 -10.92 16.90
CA ALA A 366 -3.06 -10.96 17.98
C ALA A 366 -1.94 -11.83 17.41
N MET A 367 -0.77 -11.22 17.24
CA MET A 367 0.46 -11.98 17.12
C MET A 367 0.38 -13.04 18.22
N THR A 368 0.80 -14.28 17.93
CA THR A 368 0.89 -15.23 19.05
C THR A 368 1.71 -14.56 20.15
N PRO A 369 1.45 -14.81 21.45
CA PRO A 369 2.22 -14.19 22.52
C PRO A 369 3.74 -14.36 22.35
N ALA A 370 4.17 -15.41 21.63
CA ALA A 370 5.55 -15.62 21.22
C ALA A 370 6.02 -14.66 20.12
N GLU A 371 5.22 -14.42 19.08
CA GLU A 371 5.54 -13.48 17.98
C GLU A 371 5.50 -12.02 18.44
N GLU A 372 4.58 -11.65 19.33
CA GLU A 372 4.53 -10.29 19.90
C GLU A 372 5.66 -10.03 20.89
N GLY A 373 6.07 -11.09 21.60
CA GLY A 373 6.83 -10.99 22.82
C GLY A 373 5.90 -10.64 24.00
N LEU A 374 6.25 -11.11 25.19
CA LEU A 374 5.57 -10.78 26.43
C LEU A 374 5.60 -9.26 26.64
N HIS A 375 4.45 -8.66 26.93
CA HIS A 375 4.41 -7.23 27.24
C HIS A 375 5.25 -6.91 28.48
N PRO A 376 6.05 -5.83 28.46
CA PRO A 376 6.90 -5.48 29.58
C PRO A 376 6.07 -5.01 30.78
N THR A 377 6.53 -5.39 31.97
CA THR A 377 5.99 -4.89 33.24
C THR A 377 6.23 -3.39 33.36
N HIS A 378 5.21 -2.63 33.74
CA HIS A 378 5.34 -1.18 33.95
C HIS A 378 6.05 -0.88 35.27
N TYR A 379 7.31 -0.45 35.21
CA TYR A 379 8.07 -0.11 36.41
C TYR A 379 7.85 1.35 36.83
N PRO A 380 7.88 1.66 38.14
CA PRO A 380 7.66 3.01 38.64
C PRO A 380 8.92 3.88 38.50
N TRP A 381 9.43 4.08 37.28
CA TRP A 381 10.61 4.90 37.01
C TRP A 381 10.43 6.34 37.51
N GLU A 382 11.41 6.85 38.26
CA GLU A 382 11.34 8.21 38.81
C GLU A 382 11.17 9.27 37.72
N HIS A 383 11.95 9.18 36.63
CA HIS A 383 11.95 10.14 35.52
C HIS A 383 10.67 10.13 34.66
N MET A 384 9.76 9.18 34.89
CA MET A 384 8.45 9.13 34.21
C MET A 384 7.37 9.90 34.96
N LYS A 385 7.63 10.32 36.21
CA LYS A 385 6.70 11.13 36.99
C LYS A 385 6.75 12.58 36.48
N TRP A 386 5.58 13.21 36.31
CA TRP A 386 5.45 14.56 35.74
C TRP A 386 6.26 15.68 36.43
N THR A 387 6.63 15.51 37.70
CA THR A 387 7.41 16.48 38.50
C THR A 387 8.87 16.08 38.70
N LYS A 388 9.33 15.01 38.06
CA LYS A 388 10.68 14.46 38.27
C LYS A 388 11.49 14.53 36.98
N SER A 389 12.80 14.65 37.15
CA SER A 389 13.79 14.55 36.08
C SER A 389 14.54 13.23 36.20
N PHE A 390 15.51 13.01 35.32
CA PHE A 390 16.44 11.90 35.41
C PHE A 390 17.30 11.96 36.68
N ASP A 391 17.55 10.79 37.27
CA ASP A 391 18.55 10.64 38.32
C ASP A 391 19.96 10.58 37.69
N HIS A 392 20.71 11.67 37.82
CA HIS A 392 22.05 11.78 37.24
C HIS A 392 23.05 10.76 37.84
N GLN A 393 22.85 10.33 39.10
CA GLN A 393 23.68 9.29 39.71
C GLN A 393 23.41 7.92 39.06
N ALA A 394 22.14 7.62 38.78
CA ALA A 394 21.77 6.43 38.02
C ALA A 394 22.30 6.49 36.58
N LEU A 395 22.21 7.64 35.91
CA LEU A 395 22.77 7.81 34.56
C LEU A 395 24.29 7.63 34.54
N ARG A 396 25.03 8.14 35.54
CA ARG A 396 26.48 7.96 35.65
C ARG A 396 26.86 6.49 35.77
N ARG A 397 26.18 5.73 36.64
CA ARG A 397 26.39 4.27 36.77
C ARG A 397 25.98 3.53 35.50
N GLY A 398 24.87 3.92 34.87
CA GLY A 398 24.41 3.35 33.61
C GLY A 398 25.42 3.54 32.47
N PHE A 399 26.09 4.69 32.42
CA PHE A 399 27.16 4.93 31.44
C PHE A 399 28.38 4.02 31.69
N GLN A 400 28.73 3.76 32.95
CA GLN A 400 29.78 2.79 33.29
C GLN A 400 29.41 1.38 32.80
N VAL A 401 28.17 0.94 33.04
CA VAL A 401 27.67 -0.36 32.52
C VAL A 401 27.74 -0.42 30.99
N TYR A 402 27.35 0.67 30.31
CA TYR A 402 27.49 0.74 28.85
C TYR A 402 28.94 0.54 28.41
N ARG A 403 29.90 1.25 29.04
CA ARG A 403 31.32 1.15 28.68
C ARG A 403 31.90 -0.24 28.94
N GLU A 404 31.57 -0.86 30.05
CA GLU A 404 32.18 -2.12 30.50
C GLU A 404 31.52 -3.35 29.86
N VAL A 405 30.24 -3.26 29.48
CA VAL A 405 29.47 -4.41 28.97
C VAL A 405 29.06 -4.23 27.51
N CYS A 406 28.46 -3.09 27.16
CA CYS A 406 27.77 -2.94 25.88
C CYS A 406 28.66 -2.41 24.77
N ALA A 407 29.64 -1.55 25.08
CA ALA A 407 30.46 -0.82 24.11
C ALA A 407 31.32 -1.74 23.23
N ALA A 408 31.51 -3.00 23.62
CA ALA A 408 32.18 -4.01 22.82
C ALA A 408 31.38 -4.44 21.57
N CYS A 409 30.05 -4.35 21.61
CA CYS A 409 29.19 -4.79 20.50
C CYS A 409 28.21 -3.72 20.02
N HIS A 410 27.87 -2.73 20.84
CA HIS A 410 26.89 -1.71 20.51
C HIS A 410 27.53 -0.34 20.33
N SER A 411 27.12 0.36 19.28
CA SER A 411 27.48 1.76 19.05
C SER A 411 26.56 2.73 19.78
N LEU A 412 27.08 3.94 20.02
CA LEU A 412 26.34 5.10 20.53
C LEU A 412 26.63 6.33 19.65
N SER A 413 26.43 6.15 18.35
CA SER A 413 26.91 7.04 17.28
C SER A 413 26.39 8.47 17.32
N ARG A 414 25.28 8.74 18.02
CA ARG A 414 24.67 10.08 18.08
C ARG A 414 25.01 10.86 19.34
N VAL A 415 25.82 10.31 20.24
CA VAL A 415 26.15 10.93 21.53
C VAL A 415 27.62 11.38 21.55
N PRO A 416 27.90 12.70 21.51
CA PRO A 416 29.24 13.22 21.68
C PRO A 416 29.66 13.29 23.15
N TRP A 417 30.96 13.23 23.42
CA TRP A 417 31.51 13.27 24.78
C TRP A 417 31.05 14.49 25.59
N ARG A 418 30.94 15.65 24.94
CA ARG A 418 30.44 16.89 25.56
C ARG A 418 29.02 16.77 26.15
N SER A 419 28.20 15.83 25.70
CA SER A 419 26.82 15.68 26.20
C SER A 419 26.75 15.19 27.66
N PHE A 420 27.83 14.60 28.17
CA PHE A 420 27.93 14.12 29.55
C PHE A 420 28.46 15.17 30.54
N VAL A 421 29.07 16.24 30.01
CA VAL A 421 29.69 17.30 30.80
C VAL A 421 28.60 18.10 31.51
N GLY A 422 28.71 18.21 32.83
CA GLY A 422 27.74 18.91 33.67
C GLY A 422 26.42 18.16 33.86
N THR A 423 26.25 16.99 33.25
CA THR A 423 25.11 16.10 33.46
C THR A 423 25.51 14.93 34.37
N ILE A 424 26.37 14.05 33.89
CA ILE A 424 26.81 12.85 34.63
C ILE A 424 28.29 12.87 35.02
N ALA A 425 29.08 13.79 34.47
CA ALA A 425 30.52 13.88 34.68
C ALA A 425 31.06 15.30 34.55
N THR A 426 32.25 15.52 35.08
CA THR A 426 32.96 16.80 34.93
C THR A 426 33.63 16.91 33.56
N VAL A 427 34.10 18.13 33.23
CA VAL A 427 34.86 18.38 32.00
C VAL A 427 36.11 17.50 31.96
N ASP A 428 36.87 17.46 33.07
CA ASP A 428 38.15 16.75 33.12
C ASP A 428 37.96 15.23 33.03
N GLU A 429 36.92 14.70 33.68
CA GLU A 429 36.58 13.27 33.59
C GLU A 429 36.24 12.87 32.14
N MET A 430 35.37 13.63 31.47
CA MET A 430 34.98 13.30 30.09
C MET A 430 36.09 13.57 29.08
N LYS A 431 36.96 14.54 29.34
CA LYS A 431 38.14 14.79 28.52
C LYS A 431 39.11 13.61 28.63
N ALA A 432 39.40 13.14 29.83
CA ALA A 432 40.24 11.96 30.04
C ALA A 432 39.66 10.73 29.33
N MET A 433 38.35 10.48 29.44
CA MET A 433 37.70 9.36 28.75
C MET A 433 37.71 9.49 27.22
N ALA A 434 37.61 10.71 26.68
CA ALA A 434 37.72 10.92 25.24
C ALA A 434 39.15 10.64 24.75
N GLU A 435 40.16 11.07 25.51
CA GLU A 435 41.59 10.89 25.19
C GLU A 435 42.04 9.42 25.21
N GLU A 436 41.31 8.52 25.88
CA GLU A 436 41.53 7.06 25.83
C GLU A 436 41.25 6.45 24.43
N ASN A 437 40.58 7.19 23.54
CA ASN A 437 40.16 6.70 22.23
C ASN A 437 40.90 7.43 21.10
N GLU A 438 41.18 6.72 20.02
CA GLU A 438 41.85 7.26 18.82
C GLU A 438 40.86 7.63 17.72
N TYR A 439 41.06 8.81 17.13
CA TYR A 439 40.22 9.36 16.06
C TYR A 439 41.07 9.80 14.89
N ASP A 440 40.47 9.84 13.71
CA ASP A 440 41.12 10.36 12.50
C ASP A 440 41.30 11.89 12.59
N THR A 441 42.48 12.36 12.17
CA THR A 441 42.74 13.78 11.93
C THR A 441 42.27 14.20 10.54
N GLU A 442 42.32 15.50 10.28
CA GLU A 442 42.29 15.96 8.90
C GLU A 442 43.55 15.46 8.16
N PRO A 443 43.47 15.20 6.85
CA PRO A 443 44.64 14.83 6.06
C PRO A 443 45.73 15.89 6.19
N ASN A 444 46.97 15.46 6.43
CA ASN A 444 48.12 16.36 6.44
C ASN A 444 48.48 16.85 5.01
N ASP A 445 49.51 17.68 4.86
CA ASP A 445 49.93 18.22 3.55
C ASP A 445 50.37 17.14 2.54
N GLN A 446 50.55 15.90 2.98
CA GLN A 446 50.88 14.73 2.15
C GLN A 446 49.65 13.88 1.81
N GLY A 447 48.47 14.22 2.34
CA GLY A 447 47.21 13.48 2.16
C GLY A 447 47.03 12.32 3.13
N ASP A 448 47.92 12.15 4.11
CA ASP A 448 47.85 11.06 5.09
C ASP A 448 46.96 11.44 6.28
N ILE A 449 46.11 10.50 6.70
CA ILE A 449 45.22 10.64 7.85
C ILE A 449 45.91 10.02 9.06
N GLU A 450 46.30 10.85 10.02
CA GLU A 450 46.92 10.42 11.27
C GLU A 450 45.86 10.16 12.34
N LYS A 451 46.23 9.43 13.40
CA LYS A 451 45.39 9.25 14.58
C LYS A 451 45.70 10.30 15.62
N ARG A 452 44.66 10.81 16.28
CA ARG A 452 44.76 11.71 17.43
C ARG A 452 43.96 11.20 18.63
N PRO A 453 44.34 11.58 19.85
CA PRO A 453 43.46 11.38 21.00
C PRO A 453 42.14 12.13 20.81
N GLY A 454 41.08 11.58 21.40
CA GLY A 454 39.75 12.18 21.36
C GLY A 454 39.65 13.51 22.08
N LYS A 455 38.71 14.33 21.62
CA LYS A 455 38.31 15.60 22.27
C LYS A 455 36.81 15.57 22.58
N LEU A 456 36.36 16.46 23.45
CA LEU A 456 34.96 16.55 23.88
C LEU A 456 33.95 16.72 22.73
N SER A 457 34.36 17.28 21.59
CA SER A 457 33.49 17.44 20.43
C SER A 457 33.23 16.14 19.66
N ASP A 458 34.06 15.11 19.84
CA ASP A 458 33.98 13.85 19.12
C ASP A 458 32.83 12.97 19.64
N TYR A 459 32.40 12.04 18.79
CA TYR A 459 31.39 11.04 19.10
C TYR A 459 32.01 9.80 19.73
N ILE A 460 31.28 9.10 20.60
CA ILE A 460 31.73 7.81 21.13
C ILE A 460 31.99 6.86 19.95
N PRO A 461 33.18 6.23 19.87
CA PRO A 461 33.53 5.40 18.74
C PRO A 461 32.67 4.12 18.73
N GLY A 462 32.32 3.65 17.54
CA GLY A 462 31.65 2.36 17.38
C GLY A 462 32.64 1.19 17.52
N PRO A 463 32.19 0.01 17.95
CA PRO A 463 33.05 -1.17 18.12
C PRO A 463 33.55 -1.79 16.80
N TYR A 464 32.81 -1.55 15.71
CA TYR A 464 33.08 -2.15 14.41
C TYR A 464 33.30 -1.07 13.35
N LYS A 465 34.14 -1.39 12.36
CA LYS A 465 34.46 -0.50 11.23
C LYS A 465 33.28 -0.32 10.28
N ASN A 466 32.46 -1.35 10.11
CA ASN A 466 31.29 -1.39 9.22
C ASN A 466 30.30 -2.48 9.66
N GLU A 467 29.13 -2.53 9.00
CA GLU A 467 28.07 -3.48 9.32
C GLU A 467 28.46 -4.93 9.04
N GLU A 468 29.29 -5.18 8.04
CA GLU A 468 29.78 -6.51 7.66
C GLU A 468 30.67 -7.09 8.75
N ALA A 469 31.59 -6.30 9.31
CA ALA A 469 32.42 -6.69 10.44
C ALA A 469 31.56 -6.98 11.68
N ALA A 470 30.52 -6.17 11.92
CA ALA A 470 29.59 -6.39 13.02
C ALA A 470 28.83 -7.71 12.88
N LYS A 471 28.27 -8.01 11.70
CA LYS A 471 27.57 -9.27 11.42
C LYS A 471 28.51 -10.47 11.52
N ALA A 472 29.72 -10.37 10.96
CA ALA A 472 30.70 -11.43 11.02
C ALA A 472 31.11 -11.78 12.45
N ALA A 473 31.23 -10.79 13.34
CA ALA A 473 31.59 -10.99 14.75
C ALA A 473 30.43 -11.52 15.61
N ASN A 474 29.17 -11.45 15.14
CA ASN A 474 27.97 -11.75 15.93
C ASN A 474 27.04 -12.76 15.22
N ASN A 475 27.60 -13.82 14.64
CA ASN A 475 26.84 -14.94 14.03
C ASN A 475 25.79 -14.47 12.99
N GLY A 476 26.12 -13.44 12.20
CA GLY A 476 25.25 -12.86 11.18
C GLY A 476 24.25 -11.81 11.69
N ALA A 477 24.12 -11.64 13.01
CA ALA A 477 23.26 -10.61 13.59
C ALA A 477 23.97 -9.26 13.64
N LEU A 478 23.23 -8.17 13.38
CA LEU A 478 23.74 -6.81 13.49
C LEU A 478 23.28 -6.20 14.83
N PRO A 479 24.19 -5.93 15.78
CA PRO A 479 23.83 -5.22 17.02
C PRO A 479 23.32 -3.81 16.70
N PRO A 480 22.13 -3.41 17.18
CA PRO A 480 21.60 -2.08 16.91
C PRO A 480 22.38 -0.98 17.65
N ASP A 481 22.46 0.20 17.04
CA ASP A 481 22.92 1.43 17.70
C ASP A 481 21.97 1.81 18.86
N LEU A 482 22.54 2.05 20.04
CA LEU A 482 21.76 2.27 21.26
C LEU A 482 21.35 3.74 21.48
N SER A 483 21.73 4.66 20.59
CA SER A 483 21.51 6.10 20.83
C SER A 483 20.04 6.47 20.97
N LEU A 484 19.15 5.74 20.29
CA LEU A 484 17.71 5.98 20.28
C LEU A 484 16.88 4.73 20.61
N ILE A 485 17.51 3.66 21.10
CA ILE A 485 16.85 2.35 21.23
C ILE A 485 15.62 2.39 22.16
N VAL A 486 15.70 3.17 23.24
CA VAL A 486 14.60 3.37 24.19
C VAL A 486 13.40 4.05 23.52
N LYS A 487 13.63 4.92 22.53
CA LYS A 487 12.56 5.58 21.75
C LYS A 487 12.11 4.75 20.55
N ALA A 488 12.94 3.83 20.08
CA ALA A 488 12.70 3.01 18.89
C ALA A 488 11.99 1.68 19.19
N ARG A 489 11.59 1.45 20.44
CA ARG A 489 10.90 0.22 20.88
C ARG A 489 9.65 0.56 21.68
N HIS A 490 8.58 -0.19 21.43
CA HIS A 490 7.37 -0.12 22.25
C HIS A 490 7.69 -0.55 23.68
N GLY A 491 7.09 0.14 24.67
CA GLY A 491 7.39 -0.06 26.09
C GLY A 491 8.62 0.69 26.61
N GLY A 492 9.49 1.21 25.75
CA GLY A 492 10.60 2.08 26.14
C GLY A 492 11.50 1.51 27.24
N CYS A 493 11.64 2.22 28.36
CA CYS A 493 12.47 1.82 29.50
C CYS A 493 12.05 0.46 30.06
N ASP A 494 10.73 0.21 30.14
CA ASP A 494 10.19 -1.05 30.65
C ASP A 494 10.61 -2.23 29.77
N TYR A 495 10.57 -2.03 28.45
CA TYR A 495 10.98 -3.06 27.50
C TYR A 495 12.45 -3.42 27.63
N ILE A 496 13.34 -2.42 27.66
CA ILE A 496 14.78 -2.66 27.76
C ILE A 496 15.14 -3.35 29.07
N PHE A 497 14.55 -2.92 30.20
CA PHE A 497 14.81 -3.55 31.49
C PHE A 497 14.36 -5.01 31.51
N ASN A 498 13.11 -5.29 31.11
CA ASN A 498 12.61 -6.66 31.04
C ASN A 498 13.40 -7.53 30.03
N LEU A 499 13.83 -6.96 28.90
CA LEU A 499 14.65 -7.69 27.93
C LEU A 499 15.99 -8.11 28.56
N LEU A 500 16.67 -7.22 29.29
CA LEU A 500 17.94 -7.52 29.92
C LEU A 500 17.82 -8.51 31.08
N THR A 501 16.77 -8.42 31.88
CA THR A 501 16.58 -9.28 33.06
C THR A 501 15.67 -10.48 32.82
N GLY A 502 15.17 -10.66 31.60
CA GLY A 502 14.12 -11.63 31.26
C GLY A 502 14.62 -12.96 30.69
N TYR A 503 15.94 -13.17 30.61
CA TYR A 503 16.52 -14.44 30.17
C TYR A 503 16.35 -15.52 31.25
N PRO A 504 15.54 -16.58 31.02
CA PRO A 504 15.41 -17.67 31.97
C PRO A 504 16.67 -18.56 31.96
N ASP A 505 16.91 -19.26 33.07
CA ASP A 505 18.03 -20.21 33.18
C ASP A 505 17.84 -21.43 32.26
N GLU A 506 16.58 -21.84 32.07
CA GLU A 506 16.19 -22.97 31.22
C GLU A 506 15.05 -22.58 30.28
N GLN A 507 15.10 -23.11 29.05
CA GLN A 507 14.05 -22.90 28.08
C GLN A 507 12.76 -23.63 28.49
N PRO A 508 11.58 -22.97 28.47
CA PRO A 508 10.32 -23.60 28.84
C PRO A 508 9.98 -24.77 27.91
N ALA A 509 9.37 -25.82 28.47
CA ALA A 509 9.00 -27.02 27.73
C ALA A 509 8.08 -26.68 26.54
N GLY A 510 8.48 -27.12 25.34
CA GLY A 510 7.74 -26.90 24.09
C GLY A 510 8.12 -25.62 23.32
N ALA A 511 8.99 -24.76 23.87
CA ALA A 511 9.59 -23.69 23.07
C ALA A 511 10.69 -24.27 22.16
N ASN A 512 10.66 -23.91 20.88
CA ASN A 512 11.71 -24.26 19.91
C ASN A 512 12.47 -22.99 19.53
N THR A 513 13.65 -22.78 20.12
CA THR A 513 14.55 -21.69 19.73
C THR A 513 15.51 -22.21 18.67
N GLN A 514 15.72 -21.44 17.60
CA GLN A 514 16.65 -21.83 16.54
C GLN A 514 18.07 -21.96 17.09
N GLU A 515 18.87 -22.86 16.50
CA GLU A 515 20.25 -23.10 16.90
C GLU A 515 21.07 -21.79 16.79
N GLY A 516 21.77 -21.42 17.88
CA GLY A 516 22.51 -20.16 17.99
C GLY A 516 21.72 -18.95 18.51
N LEU A 517 20.43 -19.10 18.84
CA LEU A 517 19.63 -18.09 19.53
C LEU A 517 19.35 -18.49 20.99
N ASN A 518 19.27 -17.50 21.87
CA ASN A 518 18.84 -17.64 23.26
C ASN A 518 17.34 -17.35 23.38
N PHE A 519 16.66 -18.03 24.30
CA PHE A 519 15.25 -17.76 24.57
C PHE A 519 15.10 -16.53 25.47
N ASN A 520 14.26 -15.58 25.05
CA ASN A 520 13.81 -14.46 25.89
C ASN A 520 12.32 -14.16 25.60
N PRO A 521 11.42 -14.29 26.60
CA PRO A 521 9.99 -14.13 26.39
C PRO A 521 9.61 -12.71 25.95
N TYR A 522 10.38 -11.69 26.29
CA TYR A 522 10.09 -10.29 25.92
C TYR A 522 10.52 -9.95 24.50
N PHE A 523 11.40 -10.75 23.89
CA PHE A 523 11.83 -10.49 22.52
C PHE A 523 10.76 -10.99 21.52
N PRO A 524 10.36 -10.17 20.52
CA PRO A 524 9.43 -10.62 19.49
C PRO A 524 9.96 -11.84 18.74
N GLY A 525 9.21 -12.94 18.73
CA GLY A 525 9.64 -14.24 18.20
C GLY A 525 10.44 -15.09 19.18
N THR A 526 10.65 -14.61 20.41
CA THR A 526 11.33 -15.27 21.56
C THR A 526 12.80 -15.67 21.40
N GLY A 527 13.36 -15.64 20.18
CA GLY A 527 14.77 -15.96 19.92
C GLY A 527 15.63 -14.72 19.77
N THR A 528 16.60 -14.52 20.67
CA THR A 528 17.60 -13.44 20.56
C THR A 528 18.96 -14.01 20.14
N PRO A 529 19.75 -13.30 19.31
CA PRO A 529 21.14 -13.68 19.04
C PRO A 529 21.96 -13.72 20.33
N GLU A 530 22.90 -14.66 20.41
CA GLU A 530 23.77 -14.87 21.56
C GLU A 530 24.47 -13.58 22.02
N SER A 531 23.95 -12.93 23.07
CA SER A 531 24.72 -11.94 23.83
C SER A 531 25.60 -12.72 24.80
N LYS A 532 26.91 -12.79 24.54
CA LYS A 532 27.86 -13.39 25.48
C LYS A 532 27.61 -12.81 26.88
N LYS A 533 27.35 -13.71 27.84
CA LYS A 533 27.27 -13.38 29.26
C LYS A 533 28.56 -12.75 29.76
#